data_AF-A0A933UPJ9-F1
#
_entry.id   AF-A0A933UPJ9-F1
#
_cell.length_a   1.000
_cell.length_b   1.000
_cell.length_c   1.000
_cell.angle_alpha   90.00
_cell.angle_beta   90.00
_cell.angle_gamma   90.00
#
_symmetry.space_group_name_H-M   'P 1'
#
loop_
_entity.id
_entity.type
_entity.pdbx_description
1 polymer ?
#
loop_
_entity_poly.entity_id
_entity_poly.type
_entity_poly.pdbx_seq_one_letter_code
_entity_poly.pdbx_strand_id
1 'polypeptide(L)'
;MAAPPRIPSPRTALDTAPRIRRRGRTQVIEAPLGSLTQRDHRVTAACRGCGSPHVTRLSMSLTDGTPVEFTSCHRCEHRTWENGGGELSVDTVIERTRKS
;
A
#
# COMPACT_ATOMS: atom_id res chain seq x y z
N MET A 1 64.03 -19.92 23.15
CA MET A 1 62.67 -19.61 23.65
C MET A 1 62.50 -18.10 23.59
N ALA A 2 61.72 -17.59 22.64
CA ALA A 2 61.50 -16.14 22.47
C ALA A 2 60.03 -15.82 22.76
N ALA A 3 59.77 -14.82 23.61
CA ALA A 3 58.43 -14.37 23.99
C ALA A 3 57.79 -13.52 22.87
N PRO A 4 56.46 -13.59 22.64
CA PRO A 4 55.81 -12.77 21.63
C PRO A 4 55.63 -11.31 22.08
N PRO A 5 55.67 -10.33 21.14
CA PRO A 5 55.45 -8.93 21.46
C PRO A 5 53.97 -8.64 21.78
N ARG A 6 53.74 -7.77 22.77
CA ARG A 6 52.41 -7.31 23.16
C ARG A 6 51.95 -6.18 22.23
N ILE A 7 50.78 -6.34 21.63
CA ILE A 7 50.12 -5.32 20.79
C ILE A 7 49.31 -4.39 21.71
N PRO A 8 49.42 -3.05 21.61
CA PRO A 8 48.53 -2.15 22.34
C PRO A 8 47.17 -1.98 21.63
N SER A 9 46.08 -1.98 22.41
CA SER A 9 44.71 -1.81 21.92
C SER A 9 44.42 -0.39 21.42
N PRO A 10 43.54 -0.21 20.42
CA PRO A 10 43.12 1.12 19.95
C PRO A 10 42.18 1.80 20.95
N ARG A 11 42.37 3.11 21.12
CA ARG A 11 41.52 3.99 21.94
C ARG A 11 40.25 4.34 21.14
N THR A 12 39.07 4.12 21.73
CA THR A 12 37.78 4.52 21.16
C THR A 12 37.65 6.04 21.18
N ALA A 13 37.61 6.68 20.01
CA ALA A 13 37.19 8.07 19.88
C ALA A 13 35.66 8.11 19.88
N LEU A 14 35.06 8.82 20.83
CA LEU A 14 33.63 9.13 20.86
C LEU A 14 33.36 10.24 19.83
N ASP A 15 32.87 9.84 18.67
CA ASP A 15 32.43 10.75 17.62
C ASP A 15 31.11 11.43 18.06
N THR A 16 31.19 12.69 18.46
CA THR A 16 30.02 13.50 18.82
C THR A 16 29.51 14.22 17.58
N ALA A 17 28.54 13.61 16.88
CA ALA A 17 27.86 14.25 15.75
C ALA A 17 26.70 15.15 16.23
N PRO A 18 26.49 16.34 15.62
CA PRO A 18 25.38 17.22 15.97
C PRO A 18 24.04 16.68 15.46
N ARG A 19 23.02 16.63 16.34
CA ARG A 19 21.65 16.23 15.98
C ARG A 19 20.96 17.32 15.15
N ILE A 20 20.98 17.17 13.83
CA ILE A 20 20.14 17.97 12.93
C ILE A 20 18.69 17.49 13.07
N ARG A 21 17.84 18.28 13.74
CA ARG A 21 16.39 18.04 13.78
C ARG A 21 15.74 18.36 12.43
N ARG A 22 15.75 17.40 11.51
CA ARG A 22 14.90 17.45 10.31
C ARG A 22 13.46 17.10 10.73
N ARG A 23 12.57 18.10 10.84
CA ARG A 23 11.11 17.86 10.80
C ARG A 23 10.80 17.33 9.40
N GLY A 24 10.81 16.01 9.26
CA GLY A 24 10.46 15.33 8.02
C GLY A 24 8.98 15.56 7.72
N ARG A 25 8.71 16.32 6.66
CA ARG A 25 7.43 16.23 5.95
C ARG A 25 7.28 14.77 5.52
N THR A 26 6.26 14.08 6.03
CA THR A 26 5.88 12.73 5.58
C THR A 26 5.73 12.79 4.07
N GLN A 27 6.70 12.25 3.34
CA GLN A 27 6.56 12.04 1.92
C GLN A 27 5.53 10.92 1.80
N VAL A 28 4.36 11.25 1.25
CA VAL A 28 3.45 10.23 0.74
C VAL A 28 4.24 9.56 -0.38
N ILE A 29 4.81 8.38 -0.08
CA ILE A 29 5.41 7.55 -1.10
C ILE A 29 4.23 7.10 -1.93
N GLU A 30 3.95 7.80 -3.03
CA GLU A 30 3.09 7.27 -4.07
C GLU A 30 3.72 5.95 -4.48
N ALA A 31 3.07 4.85 -4.06
CA ALA A 31 3.56 3.52 -4.38
C ALA A 31 3.74 3.51 -5.91
N PRO A 32 4.93 3.16 -6.42
CA PRO A 32 5.07 2.98 -7.86
C PRO A 32 3.99 1.99 -8.27
N LEU A 33 3.26 2.28 -9.35
CA LEU A 33 2.11 1.47 -9.80
C LEU A 33 2.46 0.01 -10.14
N GLY A 34 3.70 -0.40 -9.88
CA GLY A 34 4.22 -1.75 -10.02
C GLY A 34 4.05 -2.26 -11.44
N SER A 35 4.37 -3.52 -11.65
CA SER A 35 3.67 -4.26 -12.69
C SER A 35 2.52 -4.99 -12.01
N LEU A 36 1.30 -4.88 -12.55
CA LEU A 36 0.13 -5.65 -12.09
C LEU A 36 0.38 -7.17 -12.11
N THR A 37 1.44 -7.63 -12.78
CA THR A 37 1.85 -9.04 -12.85
C THR A 37 2.73 -9.48 -11.68
N GLN A 38 3.35 -8.55 -10.93
CA GLN A 38 4.21 -8.86 -9.78
C GLN A 38 3.39 -9.49 -8.66
N ARG A 39 3.91 -10.58 -8.08
CA ARG A 39 3.23 -11.36 -7.04
C ARG A 39 2.86 -10.52 -5.82
N ASP A 40 3.75 -9.64 -5.37
CA ASP A 40 3.52 -8.79 -4.19
C ASP A 40 2.45 -7.71 -4.42
N HIS A 41 2.12 -7.42 -5.69
CA HIS A 41 1.03 -6.52 -6.07
C HIS A 41 -0.30 -7.25 -6.35
N ARG A 42 -0.33 -8.59 -6.23
CA ARG A 42 -1.58 -9.34 -6.34
C ARG A 42 -2.35 -9.19 -5.04
N VAL A 43 -3.30 -8.27 -5.02
CA VAL A 43 -4.29 -8.19 -3.94
C VAL A 43 -5.05 -9.51 -3.90
N THR A 44 -4.94 -10.25 -2.79
CA THR A 44 -5.78 -11.41 -2.52
C THR A 44 -7.19 -10.93 -2.21
N ALA A 45 -8.02 -10.82 -3.23
CA ALA A 45 -9.44 -10.49 -3.10
C ALA A 45 -10.29 -11.75 -3.36
N ALA A 46 -11.41 -11.85 -2.65
CA ALA A 46 -12.42 -12.88 -2.85
C ALA A 46 -13.78 -12.22 -3.06
N CYS A 47 -14.64 -12.87 -3.86
CA CYS A 47 -15.99 -12.40 -4.08
C CYS A 47 -16.80 -12.46 -2.78
N ARG A 48 -17.45 -11.35 -2.37
CA ARG A 48 -18.35 -11.34 -1.20
C ARG A 48 -19.61 -12.20 -1.39
N GLY A 49 -20.03 -12.44 -2.64
CA GLY A 49 -21.21 -13.25 -2.93
C GLY A 49 -20.96 -14.77 -2.92
N CYS A 50 -19.85 -15.24 -3.49
CA CYS A 50 -19.58 -16.68 -3.63
C CYS A 50 -18.22 -17.16 -3.09
N GLY A 51 -17.39 -16.27 -2.54
CA GLY A 51 -16.06 -16.60 -2.01
C GLY A 51 -14.97 -16.89 -3.06
N SER A 52 -15.32 -16.94 -4.35
CA SER A 52 -14.35 -17.21 -5.43
C SER A 52 -13.20 -16.19 -5.46
N PRO A 53 -11.94 -16.62 -5.63
CA PRO A 53 -10.80 -15.72 -5.84
C PRO A 53 -10.72 -15.20 -7.28
N HIS A 54 -11.56 -15.69 -8.21
CA HIS A 54 -11.61 -15.22 -9.59
C HIS A 54 -12.38 -13.90 -9.68
N VAL A 55 -11.71 -12.82 -9.30
CA VAL A 55 -12.25 -11.45 -9.32
C VAL A 55 -11.30 -10.50 -10.04
N THR A 56 -11.86 -9.48 -10.67
CA THR A 56 -11.12 -8.26 -11.04
C THR A 56 -11.38 -7.22 -9.97
N ARG A 57 -10.32 -6.61 -9.44
CA ARG A 57 -10.38 -5.50 -8.47
C ARG A 57 -9.69 -4.26 -9.06
N LEU A 58 -10.34 -3.11 -8.99
CA LEU A 58 -9.85 -1.84 -9.50
C LEU A 58 -9.97 -0.74 -8.45
N SER A 59 -8.87 -0.06 -8.16
CA SER A 59 -8.83 1.17 -7.36
C SER A 59 -8.99 2.38 -8.28
N MET A 60 -9.91 3.29 -7.98
CA MET A 60 -10.12 4.51 -8.75
C MET A 60 -10.70 5.64 -7.89
N SER A 61 -10.69 6.87 -8.38
CA SER A 61 -11.45 7.97 -7.76
C SER A 61 -12.69 8.29 -8.59
N LEU A 62 -13.83 8.47 -7.93
CA LEU A 62 -15.05 8.97 -8.55
C LEU A 62 -14.89 10.45 -8.95
N THR A 63 -15.87 10.99 -9.68
CA THR A 63 -15.84 12.37 -10.18
C THR A 63 -15.77 13.42 -9.07
N ASP A 64 -16.34 13.11 -7.89
CA ASP A 64 -16.25 13.94 -6.69
C ASP A 64 -14.92 13.81 -5.93
N GLY A 65 -13.99 12.99 -6.42
CA GLY A 65 -12.69 12.70 -5.78
C GLY A 65 -12.73 11.58 -4.74
N THR A 66 -13.89 10.99 -4.44
CA THR A 66 -14.00 9.85 -3.52
C THR A 66 -13.19 8.66 -4.05
N PRO A 67 -12.20 8.13 -3.30
CA PRO A 67 -11.50 6.90 -3.69
C PRO A 67 -12.40 5.68 -3.50
N VAL A 68 -12.46 4.77 -4.45
CA VAL A 68 -13.27 3.54 -4.38
C VAL A 68 -12.51 2.33 -4.91
N GLU A 69 -12.91 1.17 -4.41
CA GLU A 69 -12.51 -0.15 -4.87
C GLU A 69 -13.71 -0.80 -5.54
N PHE A 70 -13.61 -1.08 -6.83
CA PHE A 70 -14.59 -1.87 -7.57
C PHE A 70 -14.12 -3.32 -7.66
N THR A 71 -14.98 -4.27 -7.31
CA THR A 71 -14.71 -5.71 -7.50
C THR A 71 -15.80 -6.34 -8.35
N SER A 72 -15.41 -7.09 -9.38
CA SER A 72 -16.30 -7.89 -10.22
C SER A 72 -15.88 -9.36 -10.21
N CYS A 73 -16.81 -10.27 -9.93
CA CYS A 73 -16.56 -11.71 -9.96
C CYS A 73 -16.80 -12.32 -11.34
N HIS A 74 -15.87 -13.17 -11.79
CA HIS A 74 -16.00 -13.92 -13.05
C HIS A 74 -16.82 -15.21 -12.92
N ARG A 75 -17.31 -15.55 -11.72
CA ARG A 75 -18.05 -16.80 -11.45
C ARG A 75 -19.54 -16.60 -11.27
N CYS A 76 -19.93 -15.68 -10.38
CA CYS A 76 -21.32 -15.40 -10.06
C CYS A 76 -21.76 -13.98 -10.48
N GLU A 77 -20.88 -13.25 -11.18
CA GLU A 77 -21.13 -11.90 -11.68
C GLU A 77 -21.45 -10.84 -10.61
N HIS A 78 -21.31 -11.20 -9.32
CA HIS A 78 -21.51 -10.28 -8.22
C HIS A 78 -20.50 -9.13 -8.27
N ARG A 79 -20.99 -7.92 -8.03
CA ARG A 79 -20.23 -6.66 -8.10
C ARG A 79 -20.37 -5.91 -6.79
N THR A 80 -19.28 -5.37 -6.30
CA THR A 80 -19.25 -4.57 -5.07
C THR A 80 -18.44 -3.31 -5.27
N TRP A 81 -18.86 -2.24 -4.61
CA TRP A 81 -18.13 -0.99 -4.49
C TRP A 81 -17.74 -0.81 -3.02
N GLU A 82 -16.49 -0.43 -2.74
CA GLU A 82 -16.04 -0.17 -1.37
C GLU A 82 -15.31 1.18 -1.29
N ASN A 83 -15.46 1.90 -0.17
CA ASN A 83 -14.64 3.06 0.19
C ASN A 83 -14.10 2.84 1.60
N GLY A 84 -12.78 2.87 1.76
CA GLY A 84 -12.15 2.65 3.08
C GLY A 84 -12.49 1.29 3.72
N GLY A 85 -12.82 0.27 2.92
CA GLY A 85 -13.23 -1.06 3.39
C GLY A 85 -14.73 -1.21 3.71
N GLY A 86 -15.50 -0.11 3.70
CA GLY A 86 -16.96 -0.13 3.81
C GLY A 86 -17.62 -0.25 2.44
N GLU A 87 -18.69 -1.03 2.35
CA GLU A 87 -19.44 -1.22 1.11
C GLU A 87 -20.30 0.02 0.77
N LEU A 88 -20.34 0.39 -0.51
CA LEU A 88 -21.17 1.46 -1.05
C LEU A 88 -22.28 0.87 -1.91
N SER A 89 -23.50 1.43 -1.78
CA SER A 89 -24.58 1.09 -2.70
C SER A 89 -24.30 1.64 -4.10
N VAL A 90 -24.84 0.98 -5.12
CA VAL A 90 -24.73 1.43 -6.51
C VAL A 90 -25.33 2.82 -6.68
N ASP A 91 -26.48 3.11 -6.05
CA ASP A 91 -27.10 4.44 -6.08
C ASP A 91 -26.16 5.52 -5.56
N THR A 92 -25.46 5.25 -4.45
CA THR A 92 -24.48 6.19 -3.88
C THR A 92 -23.34 6.47 -4.85
N VAL A 93 -22.82 5.44 -5.53
CA VAL A 93 -21.77 5.60 -6.53
C VAL A 93 -22.25 6.44 -7.71
N ILE A 94 -23.46 6.19 -8.20
CA ILE A 94 -24.06 6.95 -9.30
C ILE A 94 -24.21 8.43 -8.91
N GLU A 95 -24.79 8.72 -7.75
CA GLU A 95 -24.96 10.11 -7.27
C GLU A 95 -23.62 10.85 -7.18
N ARG A 96 -22.55 10.20 -6.68
CA ARG A 96 -21.20 10.78 -6.59
C ARG A 96 -20.47 10.95 -7.94
N THR A 97 -20.89 10.21 -8.95
CA THR A 97 -20.30 10.26 -10.31
C THR A 97 -21.05 11.24 -11.22
N ARG A 98 -22.23 11.71 -10.82
CA ARG A 98 -22.96 12.72 -11.58
C ARG A 98 -22.10 13.98 -11.70
N LYS A 99 -21.91 14.40 -12.94
CA LYS A 99 -21.24 15.66 -13.28
C LYS A 99 -22.15 16.82 -12.89
N SER A 100 -21.64 17.75 -12.08
CA SER A 100 -22.28 19.05 -11.82
C SER A 100 -22.31 19.93 -13.08
#